data_AF-A0AAU5Z8T2-F1
#
_entry.id   AF-A0AAU5Z8T2-F1
#
_cell.length_a   1.000
_cell.length_b   1.000
_cell.length_c   1.000
_cell.angle_alpha   90.00
_cell.angle_beta   90.00
_cell.angle_gamma   90.00
#
_symmetry.space_group_name_H-M   'P 1'
#
loop_
_entity.id
_entity.type
_entity.pdbx_description
1 polymer ?
#
loop_
_entity_poly.entity_id
_entity_poly.type
_entity_poly.pdbx_seq_one_letter_code
_entity_poly.pdbx_strand_id
1 'polypeptide(L)'
;MSRPLASIAEAALEPVRTALRAAARADAAEVLRNAHQRKDELLADARRTADEMLATARADGAAEATAVVNARLAQSRRDGRRSMLTAQRDLYDELRWRCRAGAKALAESPGYEELRRHLAERALAQLGSDATVADSADGGVLASAGDRRLDLTLPTLAERALERSGAEVAELWAA
;
A
#
# COMPACT_ATOMS: atom_id res chain seq x y z
N MET A 1 51.27 -54.31 -77.02
CA MET A 1 50.19 -55.28 -76.70
C MET A 1 50.10 -55.50 -75.18
N SER A 2 49.43 -54.60 -74.42
CA SER A 2 49.27 -54.74 -72.94
C SER A 2 47.82 -54.62 -72.44
N ARG A 3 46.85 -54.57 -73.36
CA ARG A 3 45.41 -54.39 -73.05
C ARG A 3 44.66 -55.60 -72.42
N PRO A 4 45.03 -56.88 -72.63
CA PRO A 4 44.22 -57.98 -72.12
C PRO A 4 44.41 -58.26 -70.62
N LEU A 5 45.60 -58.02 -70.05
CA LEU A 5 45.85 -58.22 -68.61
C LEU A 5 45.16 -57.16 -67.73
N ALA A 6 45.07 -55.92 -68.23
CA ALA A 6 44.34 -54.85 -67.55
C ALA A 6 42.83 -55.16 -67.45
N SER A 7 42.23 -55.70 -68.52
CA SER A 7 40.81 -56.09 -68.56
C SER A 7 40.48 -57.25 -67.61
N ILE A 8 41.37 -58.24 -67.48
CA ILE A 8 41.19 -59.36 -66.55
C ILE A 8 41.33 -58.90 -65.09
N ALA A 9 42.30 -58.02 -64.80
CA ALA A 9 42.46 -57.43 -63.47
C ALA A 9 41.26 -56.54 -63.09
N GLU A 10 40.71 -55.80 -64.04
CA GLU A 10 39.54 -54.94 -63.82
C GLU A 10 38.26 -55.76 -63.56
N ALA A 11 38.07 -56.87 -64.28
CA ALA A 11 36.99 -57.82 -64.01
C ALA A 11 37.13 -58.52 -62.65
N ALA A 12 38.37 -58.84 -62.23
CA ALA A 12 38.64 -59.45 -60.92
C ALA A 12 38.41 -58.48 -59.74
N LEU A 13 38.55 -57.16 -59.95
CA LEU A 13 38.35 -56.13 -58.92
C LEU A 13 36.90 -55.62 -58.81
N GLU A 14 36.05 -55.87 -59.80
CA GLU A 14 34.66 -55.39 -59.80
C GLU A 14 33.82 -55.88 -58.59
N PRO A 15 33.97 -57.14 -58.11
CA PRO A 15 33.31 -57.58 -56.88
C PRO A 15 33.73 -56.77 -55.65
N VAL A 16 35.02 -56.46 -55.52
CA VAL A 16 35.57 -55.65 -54.42
C VAL A 16 35.05 -54.22 -54.50
N ARG A 17 35.00 -53.64 -55.70
CA ARG A 17 34.45 -52.29 -55.93
C ARG A 17 32.96 -52.22 -55.59
N THR A 18 32.19 -53.25 -55.96
CA THR A 18 30.78 -53.38 -55.60
C THR A 18 30.60 -53.48 -54.09
N ALA A 19 31.39 -54.31 -53.41
CA ALA A 19 31.35 -54.47 -51.96
C ALA A 19 31.69 -53.17 -51.23
N LEU A 20 32.73 -52.45 -51.64
CA LEU A 20 33.11 -51.16 -51.04
C LEU A 20 32.04 -50.09 -51.24
N ARG A 21 31.40 -50.03 -52.42
CA ARG A 21 30.27 -49.12 -52.67
C ARG A 21 29.05 -49.47 -51.83
N ALA A 22 28.77 -50.75 -51.64
CA ALA A 22 27.67 -51.21 -50.79
C ALA A 22 27.93 -50.83 -49.31
N ALA A 23 29.15 -51.08 -48.82
CA ALA A 23 29.57 -50.70 -47.47
C ALA A 23 29.47 -49.17 -47.27
N ALA A 24 30.05 -48.38 -48.17
CA ALA A 24 29.98 -46.91 -48.08
C ALA A 24 28.54 -46.37 -48.09
N ARG A 25 27.62 -47.01 -48.83
CA ARG A 25 26.19 -46.65 -48.82
C ARG A 25 25.53 -47.03 -47.50
N ALA A 26 25.87 -48.18 -46.93
CA ALA A 26 25.35 -48.61 -45.63
C ALA A 26 25.82 -47.67 -44.51
N ASP A 27 27.10 -47.32 -44.50
CA ASP A 27 27.70 -46.38 -43.55
C ASP A 27 27.04 -45.00 -43.66
N ALA A 28 26.89 -44.47 -44.88
CA ALA A 28 26.22 -43.20 -45.11
C ALA A 28 24.75 -43.22 -44.62
N ALA A 29 24.03 -44.32 -44.85
CA ALA A 29 22.67 -44.49 -44.36
C ALA A 29 22.61 -44.54 -42.83
N GLU A 30 23.59 -45.16 -42.17
CA GLU A 30 23.70 -45.16 -40.71
C GLU A 30 23.97 -43.76 -40.15
N VAL A 31 24.93 -43.03 -40.73
CA VAL A 31 25.22 -41.65 -40.33
C VAL A 31 23.98 -40.77 -40.44
N LEU A 32 23.22 -40.89 -41.54
CA LEU A 32 21.96 -40.15 -41.71
C LEU A 32 20.92 -40.54 -40.65
N ARG A 33 20.69 -41.84 -40.40
CA ARG A 33 19.76 -42.29 -39.36
C ARG A 33 20.12 -41.70 -37.99
N ASN A 34 21.40 -41.78 -37.62
CA ASN A 34 21.89 -41.23 -36.35
C ASN A 34 21.75 -39.70 -36.29
N ALA A 35 22.00 -39.00 -37.39
CA ALA A 35 21.82 -37.55 -37.46
C ALA A 35 20.34 -37.14 -37.31
N HIS A 36 19.43 -37.88 -37.95
CA HIS A 36 17.99 -37.67 -37.82
C HIS A 36 17.52 -37.91 -36.39
N GLN A 37 17.93 -39.02 -35.78
CA GLN A 37 17.60 -39.31 -34.38
C GLN A 37 18.08 -38.21 -33.43
N ARG A 38 19.36 -37.80 -33.52
CA ARG A 38 19.91 -36.72 -32.69
C ARG A 38 19.19 -35.40 -32.88
N LYS A 39 18.80 -35.07 -34.12
CA LYS A 39 18.02 -33.87 -34.42
C LYS A 39 16.64 -33.93 -33.76
N ASP A 40 15.96 -35.07 -33.82
CA ASP A 40 14.65 -35.24 -33.21
C ASP A 40 14.72 -35.20 -31.67
N GLU A 41 15.76 -35.80 -31.07
CA GLU A 41 16.06 -35.71 -29.64
C GLU A 41 16.31 -34.25 -29.21
N LEU A 42 17.16 -33.52 -29.94
CA LEU A 42 17.45 -32.11 -29.66
C LEU A 42 16.19 -31.23 -29.76
N LEU A 43 15.33 -31.48 -30.74
CA LEU A 43 14.07 -30.75 -30.88
C LEU A 43 13.08 -31.08 -29.76
N ALA A 44 13.01 -32.34 -29.33
CA ALA A 44 12.19 -32.74 -28.20
C ALA A 44 12.66 -32.07 -26.90
N ASP A 45 13.98 -32.03 -26.69
CA ASP A 45 14.59 -31.38 -25.53
C ASP A 45 14.33 -29.87 -25.53
N ALA A 46 14.57 -29.20 -26.66
CA ALA A 46 14.31 -27.77 -26.80
C ALA A 46 12.84 -27.41 -26.54
N ARG A 47 11.90 -28.26 -26.98
CA ARG A 47 10.46 -28.07 -26.72
C ARG A 47 10.13 -28.21 -25.23
N ARG A 48 10.65 -29.24 -24.55
CA ARG A 48 10.43 -29.41 -23.11
C ARG A 48 10.97 -28.20 -22.33
N THR A 49 12.19 -27.76 -22.64
CA THR A 49 12.76 -26.57 -22.00
C THR A 49 11.91 -25.32 -22.24
N ALA A 50 11.42 -25.11 -23.47
CA ALA A 50 10.55 -23.98 -23.76
C ALA A 50 9.22 -24.04 -22.98
N ASP A 51 8.62 -25.23 -22.87
CA ASP A 51 7.39 -25.43 -22.11
C ASP A 51 7.59 -25.17 -20.61
N GLU A 52 8.72 -25.62 -20.04
CA GLU A 52 9.10 -25.36 -18.65
C GLU A 52 9.34 -23.87 -18.39
N MET A 53 10.03 -23.18 -19.30
CA MET A 53 10.24 -21.73 -19.22
C MET A 53 8.91 -20.97 -19.28
N LEU A 54 7.99 -21.36 -20.17
CA LEU A 54 6.67 -20.75 -20.27
C LEU A 54 5.80 -21.03 -19.03
N ALA A 55 5.87 -22.24 -18.47
CA ALA A 55 5.16 -22.57 -17.24
C ALA A 55 5.66 -21.73 -16.05
N THR A 56 6.99 -21.60 -15.91
CA THR A 56 7.62 -20.78 -14.87
C THR A 56 7.25 -19.32 -15.02
N ALA A 57 7.39 -18.74 -16.22
CA ALA A 57 7.05 -17.35 -16.49
C ALA A 57 5.57 -17.04 -16.20
N ARG A 58 4.66 -17.99 -16.48
CA ARG A 58 3.23 -17.85 -16.14
C ARG A 58 3.00 -17.86 -14.63
N ALA A 59 3.65 -18.76 -13.90
CA ALA A 59 3.54 -18.83 -12.45
C ALA A 59 4.07 -17.55 -11.79
N ASP A 60 5.24 -17.09 -12.20
CA ASP A 60 5.86 -15.87 -11.71
C ASP A 60 4.99 -14.64 -12.03
N GLY A 61 4.50 -14.53 -13.26
CA GLY A 61 3.60 -13.44 -13.67
C GLY A 61 2.29 -13.42 -12.88
N ALA A 62 1.72 -14.59 -12.56
CA ALA A 62 0.51 -14.67 -11.74
C ALA A 62 0.78 -14.24 -10.28
N ALA A 63 1.93 -14.65 -9.73
CA ALA A 63 2.34 -14.23 -8.39
C ALA A 63 2.61 -12.72 -8.31
N GLU A 64 3.32 -12.16 -9.30
CA GLU A 64 3.60 -10.72 -9.39
C GLU A 64 2.31 -9.91 -9.55
N ALA A 65 1.41 -10.32 -10.46
CA ALA A 65 0.12 -9.67 -10.64
C ALA A 65 -0.70 -9.63 -9.35
N THR A 66 -0.71 -10.75 -8.60
CA THR A 66 -1.38 -10.84 -7.29
C THR A 66 -0.77 -9.86 -6.28
N ALA A 67 0.57 -9.79 -6.23
CA ALA A 67 1.27 -8.85 -5.35
C ALA A 67 0.94 -7.39 -5.70
N VAL A 68 0.93 -7.03 -6.98
CA VAL A 68 0.59 -5.68 -7.46
C VAL A 68 -0.85 -5.31 -7.09
N VAL A 69 -1.81 -6.21 -7.30
CA VAL A 69 -3.22 -5.98 -6.94
C VAL A 69 -3.36 -5.78 -5.42
N ASN A 70 -2.74 -6.63 -4.62
CA ASN A 70 -2.79 -6.51 -3.15
C ASN A 70 -2.16 -5.20 -2.66
N ALA A 71 -1.03 -4.79 -3.24
CA ALA A 71 -0.40 -3.51 -2.92
C ALA A 71 -1.31 -2.32 -3.26
N ARG A 72 -1.97 -2.34 -4.42
CA ARG A 72 -2.94 -1.30 -4.82
C ARG A 72 -4.15 -1.24 -3.90
N LEU A 73 -4.71 -2.40 -3.53
CA LEU A 73 -5.84 -2.47 -2.58
C LEU A 73 -5.45 -1.95 -1.19
N ALA A 74 -4.27 -2.32 -0.69
CA ALA A 74 -3.75 -1.81 0.57
C ALA A 74 -3.57 -0.28 0.52
N GLN A 75 -3.02 0.24 -0.58
CA GLN A 75 -2.86 1.68 -0.76
C GLN A 75 -4.21 2.41 -0.81
N SER A 76 -5.16 1.92 -1.60
CA SER A 76 -6.51 2.49 -1.68
C SER A 76 -7.22 2.53 -0.32
N ARG A 77 -7.09 1.48 0.48
CA ARG A 77 -7.61 1.45 1.86
C ARG A 77 -6.96 2.49 2.76
N ARG A 78 -5.63 2.65 2.66
CA ARG A 78 -4.90 3.68 3.43
C ARG A 78 -5.35 5.09 3.03
N ASP A 79 -5.51 5.33 1.74
CA ASP A 79 -5.99 6.63 1.23
C ASP A 79 -7.42 6.90 1.67
N GLY A 80 -8.31 5.92 1.59
CA GLY A 80 -9.68 6.04 2.11
C GLY A 80 -9.72 6.34 3.61
N ARG A 81 -8.93 5.62 4.42
CA ARG A 81 -8.84 5.86 5.88
C ARG A 81 -8.29 7.25 6.18
N ARG A 82 -7.26 7.69 5.44
CA ARG A 82 -6.69 9.03 5.58
C ARG A 82 -7.72 10.11 5.27
N SER A 83 -8.41 10.02 4.14
CA SER A 83 -9.46 10.98 3.77
C SER A 83 -10.57 11.06 4.82
N MET A 84 -11.01 9.92 5.35
CA MET A 84 -12.01 9.89 6.42
C MET A 84 -11.50 10.55 7.71
N LEU A 85 -10.28 10.26 8.14
CA LEU A 85 -9.70 10.87 9.34
C LEU A 85 -9.50 12.38 9.17
N THR A 86 -9.09 12.84 7.98
CA THR A 86 -9.02 14.27 7.67
C THR A 86 -10.40 14.93 7.76
N ALA A 87 -11.43 14.33 7.15
CA ALA A 87 -12.79 14.86 7.23
C ALA A 87 -13.33 14.89 8.66
N GLN A 88 -13.06 13.86 9.47
CA GLN A 88 -13.41 13.84 10.90
C GLN A 88 -12.73 14.96 11.67
N ARG A 89 -11.43 15.20 11.38
CA ARG A 89 -10.68 16.27 12.02
C ARG A 89 -11.24 17.64 11.65
N ASP A 90 -11.50 17.87 10.38
CA ASP A 90 -12.05 19.14 9.88
C ASP A 90 -13.41 19.45 10.53
N LEU A 91 -14.28 18.45 10.62
CA LEU A 91 -15.60 18.58 11.26
C LEU A 91 -15.49 18.83 12.77
N TYR A 92 -14.53 18.19 13.45
CA TYR A 92 -14.28 18.43 14.87
C TYR A 92 -13.71 19.84 15.11
N ASP A 93 -12.79 20.30 14.27
CA ASP A 93 -12.24 21.66 14.37
C ASP A 93 -13.32 22.72 14.09
N GLU A 94 -14.21 22.48 13.13
CA GLU A 94 -15.38 23.33 12.86
C GLU A 94 -16.35 23.35 14.05
N LEU A 95 -16.66 22.19 14.64
CA LEU A 95 -17.48 22.10 15.85
C LEU A 95 -16.87 22.91 17.00
N ARG A 96 -15.57 22.76 17.24
CA ARG A 96 -14.84 23.51 18.26
C ARG A 96 -14.90 25.01 18.00
N TRP A 97 -14.72 25.44 16.75
CA TRP A 97 -14.84 26.84 16.36
C TRP A 97 -16.24 27.39 16.64
N ARG A 98 -17.30 26.67 16.24
CA ARG A 98 -18.70 27.05 16.49
C ARG A 98 -19.02 27.11 17.98
N CYS A 99 -18.58 26.14 18.77
CA CYS A 99 -18.78 26.13 20.22
C CYS A 99 -18.13 27.35 20.89
N ARG A 100 -16.90 27.70 20.52
CA ARG A 100 -16.21 28.90 21.03
C ARG A 100 -16.94 30.18 20.62
N ALA A 101 -17.34 30.29 19.35
CA ALA A 101 -18.07 31.45 18.84
C ALA A 101 -19.42 31.63 19.56
N GLY A 102 -20.19 30.55 19.73
CA GLY A 102 -21.44 30.55 20.47
C GLY A 102 -21.25 30.91 21.95
N ALA A 103 -20.20 30.38 22.58
CA ALA A 103 -19.87 30.73 23.96
C ALA A 103 -19.50 32.21 24.11
N LYS A 104 -18.74 32.78 23.18
CA LYS A 104 -18.44 34.22 23.16
C LYS A 104 -19.71 35.07 23.02
N ALA A 105 -20.65 34.64 22.18
CA ALA A 105 -21.93 35.34 22.00
C ALA A 105 -22.80 35.35 23.26
N LEU A 106 -22.57 34.45 24.24
CA LEU A 106 -23.25 34.52 25.54
C LEU A 106 -22.91 35.80 26.30
N ALA A 107 -21.76 36.43 26.04
CA ALA A 107 -21.39 37.71 26.66
C ALA A 107 -22.38 38.84 26.32
N GLU A 108 -23.07 38.73 25.18
CA GLU A 108 -24.07 39.71 24.72
C GLU A 108 -25.49 39.36 25.20
N SER A 109 -25.65 38.25 25.93
CA SER A 109 -26.97 37.75 26.34
C SER A 109 -27.47 38.44 27.62
N PRO A 110 -28.78 38.67 27.78
CA PRO A 110 -29.36 39.38 28.95
C PRO A 110 -29.03 38.78 30.33
N GLY A 111 -28.60 37.51 30.41
CA GLY A 111 -28.22 36.83 31.66
C GLY A 111 -26.71 36.79 31.94
N TYR A 112 -25.88 37.44 31.12
CA TYR A 112 -24.42 37.30 31.21
C TYR A 112 -23.84 37.83 32.53
N GLU A 113 -24.33 38.96 33.04
CA GLU A 113 -23.82 39.54 34.29
C GLU A 113 -24.01 38.60 35.50
N GLU A 114 -25.13 37.87 35.53
CA GLU A 114 -25.36 36.88 36.57
C GLU A 114 -24.41 35.68 36.43
N LEU A 115 -24.19 35.19 35.20
CA LEU A 115 -23.20 34.15 34.94
C LEU A 115 -21.79 34.60 35.35
N ARG A 116 -21.39 35.82 34.97
CA ARG A 116 -20.08 36.42 35.28
C ARG A 116 -19.83 36.48 36.79
N ARG A 117 -20.83 36.90 37.56
CA ARG A 117 -20.77 36.92 39.03
C ARG A 117 -20.54 35.51 39.61
N HIS A 118 -21.30 34.51 39.16
CA HIS A 118 -21.10 33.13 39.61
C HIS A 118 -19.71 32.58 39.25
N LEU A 119 -19.16 32.95 38.08
CA LEU A 119 -17.81 32.57 37.69
C LEU A 119 -16.75 33.21 38.60
N ALA A 120 -16.91 34.49 38.95
CA ALA A 120 -16.02 35.20 39.87
C ALA A 120 -16.06 34.58 41.28
N GLU A 121 -17.26 34.31 41.82
CA GLU A 121 -17.45 33.64 43.10
C GLU A 121 -16.77 32.26 43.12
N ARG A 122 -16.93 31.48 42.04
CA ARG A 122 -16.28 30.18 41.90
C ARG A 122 -14.76 30.28 41.83
N ALA A 123 -14.22 31.32 41.18
CA ALA A 123 -12.79 31.56 41.13
C ALA A 123 -12.21 31.87 42.51
N LEU A 124 -12.87 32.74 43.28
CA LEU A 124 -12.49 33.06 44.66
C LEU A 124 -12.59 31.84 45.58
N ALA A 125 -13.64 31.02 45.42
CA ALA A 125 -13.78 29.79 46.19
C ALA A 125 -12.66 28.77 45.92
N GLN A 126 -12.08 28.74 44.71
CA GLN A 126 -10.99 27.83 44.36
C GLN A 126 -9.58 28.38 44.67
N LEU A 127 -9.36 29.67 44.48
CA LEU A 127 -8.04 30.30 44.64
C LEU A 127 -7.84 30.98 46.00
N GLY A 128 -8.92 31.26 46.73
CA GLY A 128 -8.92 32.01 47.99
C GLY A 128 -9.46 33.44 47.81
N SER A 129 -9.82 34.08 48.93
CA SER A 129 -10.37 35.44 48.96
C SER A 129 -9.42 36.51 48.42
N ASP A 130 -8.11 36.24 48.47
CA ASP A 130 -7.07 37.20 48.07
C ASP A 130 -6.75 37.11 46.56
N ALA A 131 -7.50 36.29 45.81
CA ALA A 131 -7.29 36.13 44.38
C ALA A 131 -7.80 37.34 43.59
N THR A 132 -7.00 37.81 42.64
CA THR A 132 -7.40 38.86 41.70
C THR A 132 -8.20 38.23 40.57
N VAL A 133 -9.40 38.74 40.32
CA VAL A 133 -10.29 38.32 39.22
C VAL A 133 -10.37 39.44 38.20
N ALA A 134 -10.12 39.13 36.93
CA ALA A 134 -10.21 40.05 35.80
C ALA A 134 -11.20 39.52 34.76
N ASP A 135 -11.99 40.42 34.17
CA ASP A 135 -12.89 40.08 33.07
C ASP A 135 -12.08 39.84 31.78
N SER A 136 -12.53 38.88 30.97
CA SER A 136 -11.95 38.60 29.66
C SER A 136 -12.71 39.33 28.55
N ALA A 137 -12.00 39.80 27.52
CA ALA A 137 -12.59 40.40 26.33
C ALA A 137 -13.47 39.41 25.53
N ASP A 138 -13.21 38.11 25.67
CA ASP A 138 -14.03 37.04 25.05
C ASP A 138 -15.12 36.49 25.98
N GLY A 139 -15.32 37.14 27.13
CA GLY A 139 -16.28 36.77 28.16
C GLY A 139 -15.74 35.79 29.20
N GLY A 140 -16.41 35.75 30.35
CA GLY A 140 -15.98 35.01 31.54
C GLY A 140 -14.86 35.75 32.29
N VAL A 141 -14.15 35.03 33.15
CA VAL A 141 -13.14 35.62 34.04
C VAL A 141 -11.84 34.83 34.06
N LEU A 142 -10.74 35.53 34.25
CA LEU A 142 -9.44 34.97 34.54
C LEU A 142 -9.06 35.34 35.98
N ALA A 143 -8.66 34.38 36.78
CA ALA A 143 -8.29 34.62 38.18
C ALA A 143 -6.87 34.15 38.49
N SER A 144 -6.19 34.87 39.39
CA SER A 144 -4.83 34.54 39.81
C SER A 144 -4.58 34.83 41.28
N ALA A 145 -3.78 33.98 41.92
CA ALA A 145 -3.32 34.14 43.30
C ALA A 145 -1.86 33.65 43.38
N GLY A 146 -0.91 34.59 43.39
CA GLY A 146 0.52 34.26 43.33
C GLY A 146 0.88 33.53 42.04
N ASP A 147 1.38 32.30 42.16
CA ASP A 147 1.74 31.41 41.06
C ASP A 147 0.56 30.59 40.51
N ARG A 148 -0.59 30.58 41.21
CA ARG A 148 -1.79 29.85 40.79
C ARG A 148 -2.66 30.70 39.87
N ARG A 149 -3.20 30.07 38.83
CA ARG A 149 -4.13 30.69 37.88
C ARG A 149 -5.32 29.78 37.61
N LEU A 150 -6.48 30.38 37.41
CA LEU A 150 -7.70 29.71 37.00
C LEU A 150 -8.31 30.46 35.81
N ASP A 151 -8.45 29.75 34.71
CA ASP A 151 -9.13 30.23 33.50
C ASP A 151 -10.58 29.73 33.51
N LEU A 152 -11.51 30.67 33.66
CA LEU A 152 -12.96 30.49 33.53
C LEU A 152 -13.52 31.37 32.41
N THR A 153 -12.72 31.64 31.37
CA THR A 153 -13.20 32.33 30.16
C THR A 153 -14.19 31.44 29.39
N LEU A 154 -15.15 32.07 28.71
CA LEU A 154 -16.20 31.32 28.00
C LEU A 154 -15.65 30.39 26.91
N PRO A 155 -14.65 30.76 26.10
CA PRO A 155 -14.02 29.83 25.15
C PRO A 155 -13.39 28.61 25.83
N THR A 156 -12.67 28.80 26.94
CA THR A 156 -12.06 27.70 27.70
C THR A 156 -13.10 26.79 28.33
N LEU A 157 -14.20 27.35 28.84
CA LEU A 157 -15.32 26.55 29.38
C LEU A 157 -16.04 25.76 28.28
N ALA A 158 -16.20 26.32 27.08
CA ALA A 158 -16.78 25.63 25.93
C ALA A 158 -15.92 24.44 25.49
N GLU A 159 -14.60 24.59 25.48
CA GLU A 159 -13.68 23.49 25.18
C GLU A 159 -13.77 22.38 26.23
N ARG A 160 -13.75 22.72 27.52
CA ARG A 160 -13.92 21.74 28.60
C ARG A 160 -15.29 21.05 28.57
N ALA A 161 -16.33 21.72 28.08
CA ALA A 161 -17.63 21.10 27.87
C ALA A 161 -17.57 20.11 26.70
N LEU A 162 -16.99 20.51 25.58
CA LEU A 162 -16.83 19.65 24.41
C LEU A 162 -15.96 18.41 24.69
N GLU A 163 -14.86 18.56 25.44
CA GLU A 163 -14.00 17.45 25.86
C GLU A 163 -14.74 16.44 26.74
N ARG A 164 -15.62 16.91 27.63
CA ARG A 164 -16.46 16.03 28.47
C ARG A 164 -17.51 15.27 27.64
N SER A 165 -18.02 15.88 26.57
CA SER A 165 -18.91 15.23 25.60
C SER A 165 -18.16 14.35 24.59
N GLY A 166 -16.85 14.13 24.74
CA GLY A 166 -16.02 13.42 23.77
C GLY A 166 -16.52 12.01 23.40
N ALA A 167 -17.18 11.30 24.33
CA ALA A 167 -17.80 10.00 24.04
C ALA A 167 -19.01 10.12 23.11
N GLU A 168 -19.90 11.09 23.35
CA GLU A 168 -21.07 11.37 22.52
C GLU A 168 -20.66 11.85 21.12
N VAL A 169 -19.61 12.68 21.04
CA VAL A 169 -19.03 13.12 19.77
C VAL A 169 -18.37 11.95 19.02
N ALA A 170 -17.82 10.97 19.74
CA ALA A 170 -17.26 9.77 19.13
C ALA A 170 -18.34 8.86 18.50
N GLU A 171 -19.54 8.82 19.09
CA GLU A 171 -20.69 8.05 18.56
C GLU A 171 -21.15 8.55 17.18
N LEU A 172 -20.98 9.85 16.89
CA LEU A 172 -21.29 10.43 15.57
C LEU A 172 -20.47 9.82 14.42
N TRP A 173 -19.38 9.12 14.74
CA TRP A 173 -18.50 8.46 13.77
C TRP A 173 -18.65 6.94 13.75
N ALA A 174 -19.47 6.38 14.64
CA ALA A 174 -19.72 4.94 14.74
C ALA A 174 -20.99 4.49 13.99
N ALA A 175 -21.84 5.43 13.57
CA ALA A 175 -23.02 5.21 12.73
C ALA A 175 -22.70 5.35 11.23
#